data_AF-A0A1I1J5E9-F1
#
_entry.id   AF-A0A1I1J5E9-F1
#
_cell.length_a   1.000
_cell.length_b   1.000
_cell.length_c   1.000
_cell.angle_alpha   90.00
_cell.angle_beta   90.00
_cell.angle_gamma   90.00
#
_symmetry.space_group_name_H-M   'P 1'
#
loop_
_entity.id
_entity.type
_entity.pdbx_description
1 polymer ?
#
loop_
_entity_poly.entity_id
_entity_poly.type
_entity_poly.pdbx_seq_one_letter_code
_entity_poly.pdbx_strand_id
1 'polypeptide(L)'
;MGYNKVKINKGSGGWGGPLLIEPTEKKNKVVYITGGAQPETAVRIAELTGCELIDGFTHGVRDDEIACVIINCGGTLRCGIYPQKKIPTVNIMKTGRSGPLAMFIKEDIYVSAVKPKDVVEITE
;
A
#
# COMPACT_ATOMS: atom_id res chain seq x y z
N MET A 1 8.89 20.14 -7.87
CA MET A 1 7.61 19.61 -7.36
C MET A 1 7.96 18.57 -6.31
N GLY A 2 7.62 18.81 -5.05
CA GLY A 2 7.94 17.89 -3.96
C GLY A 2 6.90 16.77 -3.87
N TYR A 3 7.29 15.63 -3.29
CA TYR A 3 6.36 14.58 -2.90
C TYR A 3 5.79 14.91 -1.52
N ASN A 4 4.49 14.68 -1.32
CA ASN A 4 3.87 14.86 -0.02
C ASN A 4 3.86 13.55 0.76
N LYS A 5 3.99 13.66 2.07
CA LYS A 5 3.87 12.51 2.97
C LYS A 5 2.40 12.19 3.18
N VAL A 6 2.05 10.92 3.17
CA VAL A 6 0.69 10.48 3.49
C VAL A 6 0.70 9.44 4.59
N LYS A 7 -0.29 9.51 5.45
CA LYS A 7 -0.55 8.52 6.48
C LYS A 7 -1.79 7.72 6.13
N ILE A 8 -1.62 6.41 6.12
CA ILE A 8 -2.65 5.45 5.76
C ILE A 8 -3.05 4.70 7.02
N ASN A 9 -4.28 4.94 7.47
CA ASN A 9 -4.82 4.26 8.63
C ASN A 9 -5.59 3.00 8.22
N LYS A 10 -5.70 2.04 9.14
CA LYS A 10 -6.56 0.88 8.94
C LYS A 10 -8.01 1.33 8.85
N GLY A 11 -8.76 0.76 7.91
CA GLY A 11 -10.19 1.02 7.84
C GLY A 11 -10.97 0.26 8.93
N SER A 12 -12.29 0.42 8.90
CA SER A 12 -13.18 -0.23 9.87
C SER A 12 -13.09 -1.76 9.78
N GLY A 13 -12.67 -2.39 10.89
CA GLY A 13 -12.41 -3.84 10.97
C GLY A 13 -11.12 -4.29 10.29
N GLY A 14 -10.25 -3.34 9.90
CA GLY A 14 -8.92 -3.59 9.39
C GLY A 14 -7.88 -3.81 10.49
N TRP A 15 -6.71 -4.26 10.06
CA TRP A 15 -5.58 -4.65 10.91
C TRP A 15 -4.31 -3.94 10.47
N GLY A 16 -3.39 -3.72 11.41
CA GLY A 16 -2.11 -3.06 11.16
C GLY A 16 -2.21 -1.54 11.05
N GLY A 17 -1.14 -0.92 10.57
CA GLY A 17 -1.01 0.53 10.45
C GLY A 17 -1.00 1.29 11.79
N PRO A 18 -0.88 2.63 11.74
CA PRO A 18 -0.84 3.43 10.51
C PRO A 18 0.49 3.33 9.76
N LEU A 19 0.42 3.30 8.41
CA LEU A 19 1.61 3.38 7.57
C LEU A 19 1.89 4.82 7.19
N LEU A 20 3.13 5.24 7.34
CA LEU A 20 3.62 6.51 6.83
C LEU A 20 4.33 6.25 5.50
N ILE A 21 3.80 6.82 4.42
CA ILE A 21 4.41 6.76 3.10
C ILE A 21 5.10 8.09 2.86
N GLU A 22 6.41 8.02 2.70
CA GLU A 22 7.29 9.16 2.40
C GLU A 22 7.94 8.90 1.04
N PRO A 23 7.27 9.32 -0.05
CA PRO A 23 7.83 9.14 -1.37
C PRO A 23 9.06 10.03 -1.58
N THR A 24 9.99 9.55 -2.38
CA THR A 24 11.23 10.24 -2.74
C THR A 24 11.44 10.12 -4.25
N GLU A 25 12.38 10.86 -4.83
CA GLU A 25 12.69 10.75 -6.27
C GLU A 25 13.00 9.31 -6.72
N LYS A 26 13.57 8.50 -5.81
CA LYS A 26 13.80 7.08 -6.08
C LYS A 26 12.54 6.24 -5.84
N LYS A 27 11.79 6.51 -4.77
CA LYS A 27 10.57 5.77 -4.40
C LYS A 27 9.34 6.63 -4.66
N ASN A 28 8.98 6.77 -5.92
CA ASN A 28 7.89 7.63 -6.39
C ASN A 28 6.78 6.85 -7.10
N LYS A 29 6.78 5.51 -7.00
CA LYS A 29 5.81 4.65 -7.69
C LYS A 29 4.84 4.02 -6.69
N VAL A 30 3.56 4.31 -6.86
CA VAL A 30 2.46 3.66 -6.15
C VAL A 30 1.97 2.53 -7.03
N VAL A 31 2.14 1.29 -6.57
CA VAL A 31 1.83 0.11 -7.40
C VAL A 31 0.54 -0.53 -6.91
N TYR A 32 -0.38 -0.87 -7.80
CA TYR A 32 -1.57 -1.64 -7.41
C TYR A 32 -1.60 -3.00 -8.10
N ILE A 33 -2.07 -4.02 -7.37
CA ILE A 33 -2.10 -5.41 -7.81
C ILE A 33 -3.45 -6.00 -7.40
N THR A 34 -4.45 -5.61 -8.16
CA THR A 34 -5.85 -5.95 -7.94
C THR A 34 -6.43 -6.89 -9.01
N GLY A 35 -5.63 -7.26 -10.02
CA GLY A 35 -6.08 -8.08 -11.15
C GLY A 35 -6.84 -7.27 -12.21
N GLY A 36 -6.43 -6.02 -12.45
CA GLY A 36 -6.91 -5.19 -13.56
C GLY A 36 -7.84 -4.03 -13.18
N ALA A 37 -8.42 -4.04 -11.97
CA ALA A 37 -9.29 -2.95 -11.52
C ALA A 37 -8.51 -1.92 -10.69
N GLN A 38 -8.27 -0.73 -11.24
CA GLN A 38 -7.61 0.36 -10.52
C GLN A 38 -8.39 0.73 -9.24
N PRO A 39 -7.83 0.50 -8.04
CA PRO A 39 -8.57 0.76 -6.80
C PRO A 39 -8.54 2.26 -6.48
N GLU A 40 -9.69 2.81 -6.07
CA GLU A 40 -9.83 4.23 -5.68
C GLU A 40 -8.82 4.64 -4.59
N THR A 41 -8.45 3.72 -3.70
CA THR A 41 -7.44 3.95 -2.67
C THR A 41 -6.06 4.22 -3.26
N ALA A 42 -5.66 3.52 -4.32
CA ALA A 42 -4.37 3.76 -4.95
C ALA A 42 -4.36 5.09 -5.71
N VAL A 43 -5.48 5.45 -6.36
CA VAL A 43 -5.66 6.78 -6.99
C VAL A 43 -5.49 7.88 -5.96
N ARG A 44 -6.22 7.77 -4.84
CA ARG A 44 -6.16 8.76 -3.77
C ARG A 44 -4.75 8.92 -3.19
N ILE A 45 -4.03 7.81 -2.99
CA ILE A 45 -2.65 7.85 -2.49
C ILE A 45 -1.75 8.55 -3.52
N ALA A 46 -1.83 8.17 -4.79
CA ALA A 46 -1.02 8.77 -5.86
C ALA A 46 -1.28 10.27 -6.01
N GLU A 47 -2.54 10.69 -5.99
CA GLU A 47 -2.93 12.11 -6.05
C GLU A 47 -2.38 12.93 -4.89
N LEU A 48 -2.51 12.42 -3.66
CA LEU A 48 -2.03 13.12 -2.46
C LEU A 48 -0.51 13.18 -2.42
N THR A 49 0.15 12.07 -2.73
CA THR A 49 1.62 11.97 -2.68
C THR A 49 2.31 12.64 -3.85
N GLY A 50 1.63 12.82 -4.99
CA GLY A 50 2.25 13.21 -6.26
C GLY A 50 3.02 12.07 -6.94
N CYS A 51 2.80 10.82 -6.53
CA CYS A 51 3.47 9.64 -7.10
C CYS A 51 2.84 9.18 -8.42
N GLU A 52 3.64 8.45 -9.20
CA GLU A 52 3.14 7.77 -10.39
C GLU A 52 2.38 6.50 -9.98
N LEU A 53 1.14 6.36 -10.46
CA LEU A 53 0.31 5.19 -10.23
C LEU A 53 0.57 4.14 -11.32
N ILE A 54 1.03 2.96 -10.94
CA ILE A 54 1.40 1.89 -11.88
C ILE A 54 0.61 0.62 -11.59
N ASP A 55 0.10 0.00 -12.65
CA ASP A 55 -0.47 -1.35 -12.59
C ASP A 55 0.66 -2.38 -12.48
N GLY A 56 0.87 -2.92 -11.28
CA GLY A 56 1.88 -3.95 -11.01
C GLY A 56 1.52 -5.33 -11.54
N PHE A 57 0.28 -5.52 -12.02
CA PHE A 57 -0.13 -6.76 -12.67
C PHE A 57 0.35 -6.79 -14.13
N THR A 58 0.27 -5.66 -14.82
CA THR A 58 0.64 -5.52 -16.25
C THR A 58 2.08 -5.07 -16.43
N HIS A 59 2.59 -4.20 -15.54
CA HIS A 59 3.93 -3.62 -15.63
C HIS A 59 4.78 -4.06 -14.44
N GLY A 60 6.02 -4.50 -14.71
CA GLY A 60 7.00 -4.80 -13.67
C GLY A 60 7.64 -3.52 -13.14
N VAL A 61 7.59 -3.31 -11.83
CA VAL A 61 8.30 -2.20 -11.14
C VAL A 61 9.37 -2.80 -10.24
N ARG A 62 10.52 -2.13 -10.18
CA ARG A 62 11.60 -2.55 -9.29
C ARG A 62 11.20 -2.30 -7.84
N ASP A 63 11.44 -3.28 -6.98
CA ASP A 63 11.11 -3.19 -5.54
C ASP A 63 11.69 -1.92 -4.87
N ASP A 64 12.85 -1.44 -5.35
CA ASP A 64 13.54 -0.26 -4.81
C ASP A 64 12.93 1.09 -5.24
N GLU A 65 12.01 1.09 -6.20
CA GLU A 65 11.29 2.28 -6.68
C GLU A 65 9.86 2.40 -6.13
N ILE A 66 9.38 1.36 -5.44
CA ILE A 66 8.01 1.29 -4.93
C ILE A 66 7.91 2.08 -3.62
N ALA A 67 7.05 3.09 -3.61
CA ALA A 67 6.68 3.83 -2.40
C ALA A 67 5.74 2.99 -1.52
N CYS A 68 4.69 2.44 -2.13
CA CYS A 68 3.76 1.52 -1.49
C CYS A 68 3.04 0.65 -2.52
N VAL A 69 2.57 -0.52 -2.09
CA VAL A 69 1.78 -1.43 -2.92
C VAL A 69 0.36 -1.58 -2.39
N ILE A 70 -0.63 -1.54 -3.27
CA ILE A 70 -2.05 -1.73 -2.96
C ILE A 70 -2.48 -3.09 -3.50
N ILE A 71 -3.07 -3.93 -2.66
CA ILE A 71 -3.50 -5.28 -3.00
C ILE A 71 -4.96 -5.54 -2.61
N ASN A 72 -5.58 -6.53 -3.25
CA ASN A 72 -6.93 -7.02 -2.92
C ASN A 72 -6.91 -8.49 -2.47
N CYS A 73 -6.08 -8.82 -1.49
CA CYS A 73 -5.82 -10.21 -1.13
C CYS A 73 -6.58 -10.61 0.14
N GLY A 74 -7.41 -11.66 0.08
CA GLY A 74 -8.19 -12.16 1.21
C GLY A 74 -7.43 -12.93 2.29
N GLY A 75 -6.09 -12.95 2.27
CA GLY A 75 -5.26 -13.68 3.25
C GLY A 75 -4.42 -14.81 2.69
N THR A 76 -4.11 -14.76 1.39
CA THR A 76 -3.23 -15.72 0.74
C THR A 76 -1.81 -15.15 0.61
N LEU A 77 -1.04 -15.54 -0.40
CA LEU A 77 0.39 -15.24 -0.54
C LEU A 77 0.72 -13.73 -0.62
N ARG A 78 -0.08 -12.94 -1.35
CA ARG A 78 0.23 -11.52 -1.62
C ARG A 78 0.25 -10.65 -0.37
N CYS A 79 -0.45 -11.05 0.70
CA CYS A 79 -0.45 -10.31 1.96
C CYS A 79 0.93 -10.30 2.62
N GLY A 80 1.77 -11.32 2.39
CA GLY A 80 3.08 -11.44 3.05
C GLY A 80 4.30 -11.28 2.15
N ILE A 81 4.17 -11.40 0.83
CA ILE A 81 5.31 -11.27 -0.11
C ILE A 81 5.93 -9.86 -0.06
N TYR A 82 5.11 -8.81 -0.11
CA TYR A 82 5.60 -7.43 -0.12
C TYR A 82 6.11 -6.98 1.26
N PRO A 83 5.43 -7.30 2.38
CA PRO A 83 5.99 -7.08 3.71
C PRO A 83 7.32 -7.79 3.95
N GLN A 84 7.50 -9.01 3.42
CA GLN A 84 8.78 -9.73 3.50
C GLN A 84 9.91 -8.96 2.80
N LYS A 85 9.60 -8.30 1.68
CA LYS A 85 10.51 -7.40 0.96
C LYS A 85 10.67 -6.01 1.60
N LYS A 86 10.02 -5.76 2.75
CA LYS A 86 9.96 -4.46 3.44
C LYS A 86 9.33 -3.36 2.59
N ILE A 87 8.34 -3.72 1.77
CA ILE A 87 7.56 -2.77 0.96
C ILE A 87 6.24 -2.47 1.70
N PRO A 88 5.91 -1.18 1.94
CA PRO A 88 4.65 -0.81 2.57
C PRO A 88 3.46 -1.35 1.80
N THR A 89 2.61 -2.13 2.46
CA THR A 89 1.54 -2.91 1.83
C THR A 89 0.18 -2.51 2.36
N VAL A 90 -0.67 -2.03 1.47
CA VAL A 90 -2.03 -1.56 1.74
C VAL A 90 -3.02 -2.56 1.17
N ASN A 91 -3.81 -3.19 2.01
CA ASN A 91 -4.84 -4.11 1.57
C ASN A 91 -6.22 -3.46 1.67
N ILE A 92 -6.97 -3.45 0.57
CA ILE A 92 -8.34 -2.95 0.56
C ILE A 92 -9.31 -3.95 1.20
N MET A 93 -8.91 -5.22 1.31
CA MET A 93 -9.68 -6.26 1.99
C MET A 93 -9.48 -6.21 3.50
N LYS A 94 -10.50 -6.64 4.26
CA LYS A 94 -10.48 -6.75 5.73
C LYS A 94 -9.71 -8.00 6.18
N THR A 95 -8.41 -8.00 5.93
CA THR A 95 -7.57 -9.17 6.19
C THR A 95 -6.43 -8.80 7.11
N GLY A 96 -6.35 -9.45 8.26
CA GLY A 96 -5.24 -9.32 9.20
C GLY A 96 -4.07 -10.24 8.87
N ARG A 97 -3.36 -10.67 9.92
CA ARG A 97 -2.32 -11.69 9.83
C ARG A 97 -2.95 -13.03 9.43
N SER A 98 -2.89 -13.34 8.14
CA SER A 98 -3.46 -14.57 7.58
C SER A 98 -2.56 -15.12 6.48
N GLY A 99 -2.64 -16.44 6.27
CA GLY A 99 -1.86 -17.16 5.28
C GLY A 99 -0.47 -17.61 5.76
N PRO A 100 0.29 -18.30 4.89
CA PRO A 100 1.56 -18.93 5.25
C PRO A 100 2.67 -17.92 5.61
N LEU A 101 2.53 -16.66 5.19
CA LEU A 101 3.51 -15.58 5.41
C LEU A 101 3.06 -14.58 6.49
N ALA A 102 2.11 -14.95 7.36
CA ALA A 102 1.57 -14.09 8.41
C ALA A 102 2.61 -13.55 9.41
N MET A 103 3.79 -14.15 9.47
CA MET A 103 4.93 -13.66 10.27
C MET A 103 5.55 -12.36 9.74
N PHE A 104 5.41 -12.08 8.44
CA PHE A 104 5.90 -10.85 7.82
C PHE A 104 4.87 -9.72 7.82
N ILE A 105 3.58 -10.07 8.02
CA ILE A 105 2.48 -9.12 8.13
C ILE A 105 2.57 -8.44 9.50
N LYS A 106 3.24 -7.28 9.55
CA LYS A 106 3.46 -6.50 10.77
C LYS A 106 2.80 -5.13 10.66
N GLU A 107 2.48 -4.54 11.80
CA GLU A 107 1.73 -3.27 11.87
C GLU A 107 2.50 -2.08 11.27
N ASP A 108 3.83 -2.16 11.24
CA ASP A 108 4.73 -1.12 10.69
C ASP A 108 4.83 -1.14 9.16
N ILE A 109 4.43 -2.23 8.50
CA ILE A 109 4.60 -2.40 7.04
C ILE A 109 3.32 -2.83 6.33
N TYR A 110 2.29 -3.23 7.07
CA TYR A 110 1.03 -3.70 6.52
C TYR A 110 -0.16 -3.03 7.19
N VAL A 111 -1.14 -2.63 6.37
CA VAL A 111 -2.42 -2.08 6.81
C VAL A 111 -3.54 -2.66 5.96
N SER A 112 -4.72 -2.89 6.54
CA SER A 112 -5.86 -3.49 5.84
C SER A 112 -7.19 -2.78 6.03
N ALA A 113 -8.18 -3.22 5.25
CA ALA A 113 -9.50 -2.61 5.11
C ALA A 113 -9.49 -1.14 4.67
N VAL A 114 -8.39 -0.69 4.06
CA VAL A 114 -8.19 0.74 3.77
C VAL A 114 -9.16 1.20 2.69
N LYS A 115 -9.77 2.36 2.94
CA LYS A 115 -10.58 3.10 1.98
C LYS A 115 -9.97 4.47 1.70
N PRO A 116 -10.39 5.17 0.62
CA PRO A 116 -9.86 6.49 0.30
C PRO A 116 -9.93 7.50 1.46
N LYS A 117 -10.97 7.39 2.31
CA LYS A 117 -11.16 8.24 3.49
C LYS A 117 -10.16 8.01 4.63
N ASP A 118 -9.48 6.86 4.64
CA ASP A 118 -8.53 6.48 5.68
C ASP A 118 -7.09 6.93 5.34
N VAL A 119 -6.92 7.51 4.15
CA VAL A 119 -5.68 8.10 3.64
C VAL A 119 -5.72 9.61 3.87
N VAL A 120 -4.78 10.12 4.66
CA VAL A 120 -4.65 11.55 4.94
C VAL A 120 -3.26 12.04 4.56
N GLU A 121 -3.20 13.22 3.96
CA GLU A 121 -1.95 13.92 3.73
C GLU A 121 -1.43 14.48 5.06
N ILE A 122 -0.11 14.41 5.26
CA ILE A 122 0.56 15.04 6.37
C ILE A 122 1.42 16.16 5.79
N THR A 123 0.97 17.38 6.04
CA THR A 123 1.80 18.59 5.94
C THR A 123 2.48 18.80 7.28
N GLU A 124 3.81 18.68 7.29
CA GLU A 124 4.64 19.21 8.39
C GLU A 124 4.68 20.74 8.35
#